data_AF-A0A7W2N6L7-F1
#
_entry.id   AF-A0A7W2N6L7-F1
#
_cell.length_a   1.000
_cell.length_b   1.000
_cell.length_c   1.000
_cell.angle_alpha   90.00
_cell.angle_beta   90.00
_cell.angle_gamma   90.00
#
_symmetry.space_group_name_H-M   'P 1'
#
loop_
_entity.id
_entity.type
_entity.pdbx_description
1 polymer ?
#
loop_
_entity_poly.entity_id
_entity_poly.type
_entity_poly.pdbx_seq_one_letter_code
_entity_poly.pdbx_strand_id
1 'polypeptide(L)'
;MLSIKSLTCLILCFTLVACASMGTGSKMEKQQEILTMKDSVLTQLFANKPDTRAQINAAPGYAVFSNANVNLLLIAAGTGYGVVKDMKTSKYIYMNMAEGGVGLGLGVKDYRIVMVFHTNEAMNNFVNTGWTFGGNADAAAKAGNKGASVEGELYYGDVTVYTFTENGLALQATIKGTKFWKDSELN
;
A
#
# COMPACT_ATOMS: atom_id res chain seq x y z
N MET A 1 -15.24 36.05 37.60
CA MET A 1 -16.30 35.66 36.65
C MET A 1 -15.63 35.18 35.37
N LEU A 2 -15.39 33.86 35.26
CA LEU A 2 -14.82 33.26 34.05
C LEU A 2 -15.86 33.39 32.92
N SER A 3 -15.48 34.06 31.83
CA SER A 3 -16.39 34.31 30.71
C SER A 3 -16.81 32.98 30.07
N ILE A 4 -18.12 32.77 29.96
CA ILE A 4 -18.78 31.59 29.36
C ILE A 4 -18.19 31.25 27.98
N LYS A 5 -17.68 32.26 27.25
CA LYS A 5 -17.04 32.10 25.93
C LYS A 5 -15.67 31.40 25.96
N SER A 6 -14.93 31.51 27.06
CA SER A 6 -13.61 30.87 27.20
C SER A 6 -13.75 29.37 27.50
N LEU A 7 -14.83 28.99 28.19
CA LEU A 7 -15.14 27.60 28.50
C LEU A 7 -15.64 26.81 27.27
N THR A 8 -16.30 27.50 26.31
CA THR A 8 -16.76 26.87 25.07
C THR A 8 -15.61 26.49 24.12
N CYS A 9 -14.50 27.23 24.15
CA CYS A 9 -13.33 26.95 23.30
C CYS A 9 -12.50 25.77 23.84
N LEU A 10 -12.46 25.58 25.17
CA LEU A 10 -11.69 24.49 25.78
C LEU A 10 -12.36 23.12 25.65
N ILE A 11 -13.70 23.08 25.54
CA ILE A 11 -14.46 21.82 25.38
C ILE A 11 -14.40 21.30 23.92
N LEU A 12 -14.18 22.18 22.93
CA LEU A 12 -14.10 21.78 21.52
C LEU A 12 -12.75 21.15 21.12
N CYS A 13 -11.69 21.36 21.92
CA CYS A 13 -10.38 20.75 21.65
C CYS A 13 -10.25 19.31 22.16
N PHE A 14 -11.16 18.84 23.03
CA PHE A 14 -11.09 17.48 23.58
C PHE A 14 -11.75 16.39 22.71
N THR A 15 -12.50 16.77 21.67
CA THR A 15 -13.20 15.82 20.80
C THR A 15 -12.39 15.37 19.57
N LEU A 16 -11.17 15.91 19.38
CA LEU A 16 -10.31 15.59 18.22
C LEU A 16 -9.30 14.46 18.47
N VAL A 17 -9.31 13.82 19.65
CA VAL A 17 -8.38 12.71 19.98
C VAL A 17 -9.04 11.33 19.86
N ALA A 18 -10.34 11.26 19.59
CA ALA A 18 -11.04 9.99 19.43
C ALA A 18 -11.14 9.60 17.95
N CYS A 19 -10.52 8.46 17.60
CA CYS A 19 -10.64 7.72 16.33
C CYS A 19 -9.67 8.09 15.18
N ALA A 20 -8.35 7.93 15.42
CA ALA A 20 -7.39 7.70 14.32
C ALA A 20 -6.35 6.61 14.67
N SER A 21 -6.65 5.73 15.63
CA SER A 21 -5.91 4.49 15.83
C SER A 21 -6.70 3.39 15.15
N MET A 22 -6.05 2.58 14.33
CA MET A 22 -6.62 1.31 13.87
C MET A 22 -7.21 0.57 15.09
N GLY A 23 -8.42 0.05 14.92
CA GLY A 23 -9.35 -0.27 16.01
C GLY A 23 -8.82 -1.16 17.14
N THR A 24 -9.60 -1.20 18.23
CA THR A 24 -9.43 -2.10 19.36
C THR A 24 -9.72 -3.54 18.92
N GLY A 25 -8.66 -4.31 18.62
CA GLY A 25 -8.75 -5.73 18.26
C GLY A 25 -7.45 -6.46 18.60
N SER A 26 -7.57 -7.74 18.93
CA SER A 26 -6.44 -8.64 19.15
C SER A 26 -5.55 -8.76 17.90
N LYS A 27 -4.28 -9.17 18.08
CA LYS A 27 -3.34 -9.43 16.98
C LYS A 27 -3.97 -10.33 15.91
N MET A 28 -4.69 -11.36 16.33
CA MET A 28 -5.34 -12.33 15.44
C MET A 28 -6.45 -11.68 14.59
N GLU A 29 -7.27 -10.81 15.18
CA GLU A 29 -8.34 -10.11 14.46
C GLU A 29 -7.77 -9.17 13.40
N LYS A 30 -6.74 -8.38 13.75
CA LYS A 30 -6.04 -7.51 12.79
C LYS A 30 -5.42 -8.30 11.63
N GLN A 31 -4.76 -9.42 11.95
CA GLN A 31 -4.21 -10.31 10.92
C GLN A 31 -5.31 -10.84 9.99
N GLN A 32 -6.43 -11.29 10.55
CA GLN A 32 -7.55 -11.82 9.77
C GLN A 32 -8.21 -10.75 8.89
N GLU A 33 -8.32 -9.51 9.37
CA GLU A 33 -8.79 -8.38 8.57
C GLU A 33 -7.88 -8.14 7.35
N ILE A 34 -6.57 -8.15 7.55
CA ILE A 34 -5.59 -7.98 6.45
C ILE A 34 -5.69 -9.13 5.44
N LEU A 35 -5.89 -10.38 5.90
CA LEU A 35 -6.07 -11.52 5.00
C LEU A 35 -7.37 -11.43 4.20
N THR A 36 -8.44 -10.93 4.83
CA THR A 36 -9.73 -10.69 4.17
C THR A 36 -9.61 -9.59 3.11
N MET A 37 -8.91 -8.50 3.44
CA MET A 37 -8.56 -7.44 2.49
C MET A 37 -7.77 -8.01 1.31
N LYS A 38 -6.73 -8.82 1.57
CA LYS A 38 -5.93 -9.49 0.53
C LYS A 38 -6.82 -10.28 -0.44
N ASP A 39 -7.74 -11.09 0.08
CA ASP A 39 -8.63 -11.91 -0.76
C ASP A 39 -9.59 -11.07 -1.62
N SER A 40 -10.14 -9.99 -1.04
CA SER A 40 -10.97 -9.04 -1.78
C SER A 40 -10.19 -8.37 -2.92
N VAL A 41 -8.98 -7.89 -2.65
CA VAL A 41 -8.13 -7.22 -3.65
C VAL A 41 -7.72 -8.17 -4.77
N LEU A 42 -7.32 -9.41 -4.44
CA LEU A 42 -6.99 -10.40 -5.47
C LEU A 42 -8.21 -10.76 -6.31
N THR A 43 -9.40 -10.87 -5.70
CA THR A 43 -10.64 -11.12 -6.44
C THR A 43 -10.92 -10.00 -7.45
N GLN A 44 -10.75 -8.74 -7.05
CA GLN A 44 -10.90 -7.60 -7.95
C GLN A 44 -9.83 -7.60 -9.05
N LEU A 45 -8.56 -7.90 -8.73
CA LEU A 45 -7.49 -7.98 -9.72
C LEU A 45 -7.80 -9.06 -10.76
N PHE A 46 -8.23 -10.24 -10.32
CA PHE A 46 -8.55 -11.35 -11.23
C PHE A 46 -9.80 -11.11 -12.08
N ALA A 47 -10.75 -10.31 -11.58
CA ALA A 47 -11.89 -9.88 -12.40
C ALA A 47 -11.47 -8.89 -13.49
N ASN A 48 -10.57 -7.96 -13.17
CA ASN A 48 -10.11 -6.94 -14.12
C ASN A 48 -9.03 -7.45 -15.08
N LYS A 49 -8.16 -8.36 -14.63
CA LYS A 49 -7.02 -8.91 -15.40
C LYS A 49 -6.79 -10.40 -15.07
N PRO A 50 -7.60 -11.32 -15.64
CA PRO A 50 -7.61 -12.74 -15.28
C PRO A 50 -6.26 -13.46 -15.38
N ASP A 51 -5.43 -13.06 -16.33
CA ASP A 51 -4.09 -13.57 -16.62
C ASP A 51 -3.10 -13.37 -15.46
N THR A 52 -3.37 -12.44 -14.53
CA THR A 52 -2.55 -12.25 -13.32
C THR A 52 -2.62 -13.43 -12.35
N ARG A 53 -3.67 -14.26 -12.40
CA ARG A 53 -3.80 -15.43 -11.53
C ARG A 53 -2.67 -16.43 -11.75
N ALA A 54 -2.30 -16.68 -13.00
CA ALA A 54 -1.19 -17.57 -13.33
C ALA A 54 0.16 -16.99 -12.86
N GLN A 55 0.34 -15.68 -13.02
CA GLN A 55 1.56 -14.98 -12.62
C GLN A 55 1.78 -15.05 -11.10
N ILE A 56 0.74 -14.77 -10.31
CA ILE A 56 0.80 -14.84 -8.84
C ILE A 56 1.08 -16.27 -8.38
N ASN A 57 0.42 -17.27 -8.98
CA ASN A 57 0.62 -18.67 -8.60
C ASN A 57 2.01 -19.20 -8.94
N ALA A 58 2.66 -18.66 -9.97
CA ALA A 58 4.00 -19.06 -10.39
C ALA A 58 5.13 -18.30 -9.65
N ALA A 59 4.80 -17.23 -8.93
CA ALA A 59 5.78 -16.36 -8.29
C ALA A 59 6.34 -16.96 -6.99
N PRO A 60 7.62 -16.70 -6.66
CA PRO A 60 8.19 -16.92 -5.33
C PRO A 60 7.39 -16.32 -4.17
N GLY A 61 6.70 -15.21 -4.43
CA GLY A 61 5.83 -14.54 -3.48
C GLY A 61 5.13 -13.35 -4.10
N TYR A 62 4.16 -12.80 -3.37
CA TYR A 62 3.42 -11.62 -3.79
C TYR A 62 3.05 -10.75 -2.59
N ALA A 63 2.85 -9.46 -2.82
CA ALA A 63 2.37 -8.53 -1.82
C ALA A 63 1.02 -7.93 -2.23
N VAL A 64 0.16 -7.70 -1.25
CA VAL A 64 -1.15 -7.08 -1.45
C VAL A 64 -1.33 -5.99 -0.41
N PHE A 65 -1.66 -4.78 -0.87
CA PHE A 65 -1.88 -3.61 -0.03
C PHE A 65 -3.20 -2.93 -0.38
N SER A 66 -3.82 -2.37 0.65
CA SER A 66 -4.89 -1.39 0.52
C SER A 66 -4.45 -0.10 1.19
N ASN A 67 -4.75 1.02 0.55
CA ASN A 67 -4.43 2.34 1.03
C ASN A 67 -5.68 3.23 1.01
N ALA A 68 -5.77 4.12 2.01
CA ALA A 68 -6.64 5.27 1.99
C ALA A 68 -5.78 6.52 1.82
N ASN A 69 -5.88 7.16 0.64
CA ASN A 69 -5.09 8.33 0.31
C ASN A 69 -5.96 9.58 0.36
N VAL A 70 -5.43 10.67 0.93
CA VAL A 70 -6.07 11.98 0.93
C VAL A 70 -5.17 12.97 0.20
N ASN A 71 -5.65 13.49 -0.93
CA ASN A 71 -4.95 14.52 -1.70
C ASN A 71 -5.59 15.89 -1.45
N LEU A 72 -4.78 16.84 -0.99
CA LEU A 72 -5.16 18.22 -0.80
C LEU A 72 -4.26 19.16 -1.61
N LEU A 73 -4.80 19.67 -2.72
CA LEU A 73 -4.17 20.63 -3.63
C LEU A 73 -2.85 20.12 -4.21
N LEU A 74 -1.75 20.32 -3.48
CA LEU A 74 -0.37 20.04 -3.87
C LEU A 74 0.29 18.94 -3.03
N ILE A 75 -0.32 18.55 -1.91
CA ILE A 75 0.24 17.60 -0.95
C ILE A 75 -0.60 16.33 -1.00
N ALA A 76 0.08 15.21 -1.28
CA ALA A 76 -0.49 13.87 -1.19
C ALA A 76 0.14 13.16 0.02
N ALA A 77 -0.70 12.68 0.92
CA ALA A 77 -0.29 11.82 2.01
C ALA A 77 -1.29 10.67 2.16
N GLY A 78 -0.76 9.47 2.29
CA GLY A 78 -1.57 8.26 2.43
C GLY A 78 -0.90 7.27 3.35
N THR A 79 -1.72 6.50 4.06
CA THR A 79 -1.27 5.35 4.83
C THR A 79 -2.04 4.12 4.40
N GLY A 80 -1.44 2.97 4.60
CA GLY A 80 -2.06 1.71 4.26
C GLY A 80 -1.42 0.56 4.98
N TYR A 81 -2.03 -0.59 4.81
CA TYR A 81 -1.59 -1.85 5.37
C TYR A 81 -1.69 -2.94 4.30
N GLY A 82 -0.95 -4.01 4.54
CA GLY A 82 -0.93 -5.11 3.61
C GLY A 82 -0.17 -6.30 4.14
N VAL A 83 0.05 -7.24 3.22
CA VAL A 83 0.68 -8.51 3.54
C VAL A 83 1.51 -8.99 2.37
N VAL A 84 2.67 -9.57 2.67
CA VAL A 84 3.47 -10.35 1.75
C VAL A 84 3.21 -11.82 2.02
N LYS A 85 2.86 -12.57 0.98
CA LYS A 85 2.80 -14.03 1.00
C LYS A 85 4.09 -14.59 0.41
N ASP A 86 4.86 -15.26 1.25
CA ASP A 86 5.99 -16.09 0.82
C ASP A 86 5.44 -17.46 0.41
N MET A 87 5.56 -17.82 -0.87
CA MET A 87 5.03 -19.08 -1.41
C MET A 87 5.92 -20.28 -1.03
N LYS A 88 7.21 -20.05 -0.76
CA LYS A 88 8.16 -21.10 -0.33
C LYS A 88 7.90 -21.53 1.11
N THR A 89 7.68 -20.57 2.01
CA THR A 89 7.46 -20.87 3.44
C THR A 89 5.98 -20.92 3.82
N SER A 90 5.08 -20.54 2.90
CA SER A 90 3.66 -20.34 3.15
C SER A 90 3.34 -19.32 4.25
N LYS A 91 4.30 -18.49 4.66
CA LYS A 91 4.11 -17.48 5.70
C LYS A 91 3.49 -16.20 5.13
N TYR A 92 2.72 -15.53 5.98
CA TYR A 92 2.24 -14.18 5.76
C TYR A 92 3.08 -13.22 6.60
N ILE A 93 3.60 -12.18 5.96
CA ILE A 93 4.39 -11.13 6.61
C ILE A 93 3.59 -9.84 6.51
N TYR A 94 3.16 -9.32 7.65
CA TYR A 94 2.28 -8.15 7.72
C TYR A 94 3.10 -6.87 7.57
N MET A 95 2.59 -5.94 6.78
CA MET A 95 3.35 -4.77 6.33
C MET A 95 2.51 -3.51 6.47
N ASN A 96 3.17 -2.42 6.82
CA ASN A 96 2.65 -1.07 6.75
C ASN A 96 3.20 -0.35 5.51
N MET A 97 2.44 0.62 5.02
CA MET A 97 2.88 1.55 3.99
C MET A 97 2.51 2.98 4.34
N ALA A 98 3.37 3.92 3.95
CA ALA A 98 3.05 5.35 3.94
C ALA A 98 3.56 5.96 2.64
N GLU A 99 2.76 6.87 2.09
CA GLU A 99 3.06 7.64 0.91
C GLU A 99 3.10 9.11 1.29
N GLY A 100 4.12 9.81 0.80
CA GLY A 100 4.21 11.26 0.87
C GLY A 100 4.78 11.79 -0.43
N GLY A 101 4.09 12.74 -1.05
CA GLY A 101 4.50 13.31 -2.32
C GLY A 101 3.92 14.68 -2.60
N VAL A 102 4.50 15.35 -3.59
CA VAL A 102 3.95 16.56 -4.19
C VAL A 102 3.19 16.14 -5.43
N GLY A 103 1.88 16.39 -5.47
CA GLY A 103 1.00 16.00 -6.56
C GLY A 103 -0.16 16.97 -6.73
N LEU A 104 -0.44 17.36 -7.97
CA LEU A 104 -1.60 18.19 -8.30
C LEU A 104 -2.86 17.33 -8.30
N GLY A 105 -3.73 17.52 -7.31
CA GLY A 105 -4.99 16.80 -7.25
C GLY A 105 -5.79 17.10 -5.99
N LEU A 106 -7.12 17.09 -6.12
CA LEU A 106 -8.04 17.13 -5.00
C LEU A 106 -8.82 15.82 -4.97
N GLY A 107 -8.85 15.15 -3.81
CA GLY A 107 -9.72 13.99 -3.61
C GLY A 107 -9.17 12.96 -2.64
N VAL A 108 -10.09 12.17 -2.09
CA VAL A 108 -9.75 10.91 -1.43
C VAL A 108 -9.67 9.85 -2.52
N LYS A 109 -8.58 9.09 -2.55
CA LYS A 109 -8.41 8.00 -3.52
C LYS A 109 -8.09 6.73 -2.78
N ASP A 110 -9.02 5.79 -2.83
CA ASP A 110 -8.77 4.42 -2.41
C ASP A 110 -8.16 3.67 -3.58
N TYR A 111 -6.92 3.21 -3.41
CA TYR A 111 -6.29 2.34 -4.38
C TYR A 111 -5.76 1.07 -3.72
N ARG A 112 -5.57 0.06 -4.55
CA ARG A 112 -5.00 -1.24 -4.20
C ARG A 112 -3.68 -1.41 -4.93
N ILE A 113 -2.71 -2.04 -4.27
CA ILE A 113 -1.44 -2.42 -4.88
C ILE A 113 -1.29 -3.93 -4.78
N VAL A 114 -0.99 -4.58 -5.91
CA VAL A 114 -0.54 -5.96 -5.94
C VAL A 114 0.85 -6.02 -6.56
N MET A 115 1.82 -6.56 -5.83
CA MET A 115 3.18 -6.75 -6.31
C MET A 115 3.44 -8.24 -6.50
N VAL A 116 3.97 -8.61 -7.67
CA VAL A 116 4.39 -9.97 -7.99
C VAL A 116 5.91 -9.97 -8.05
N PHE A 117 6.55 -10.74 -7.16
CA PHE A 117 8.01 -10.84 -7.11
C PHE A 117 8.45 -12.01 -7.99
N HIS A 118 9.25 -11.73 -9.01
CA HIS A 118 9.75 -12.75 -9.94
C HIS A 118 10.97 -13.52 -9.39
N THR A 119 11.61 -13.01 -8.33
CA THR A 119 12.73 -13.66 -7.65
C THR A 119 12.57 -13.65 -6.13
N ASN A 120 13.14 -14.66 -5.46
CA ASN A 120 13.21 -14.68 -3.98
C ASN A 120 14.02 -13.49 -3.45
N GLU A 121 15.04 -13.05 -4.18
CA GLU A 121 15.87 -11.91 -3.81
C GLU A 121 15.07 -10.61 -3.78
N ALA A 122 14.26 -10.35 -4.81
CA ALA A 122 13.41 -9.17 -4.86
C ALA A 122 12.40 -9.14 -3.70
N MET A 123 11.75 -10.27 -3.41
CA MET A 123 10.84 -10.40 -2.27
C MET A 123 11.56 -10.17 -0.93
N ASN A 124 12.71 -10.83 -0.72
CA ASN A 124 13.47 -10.71 0.52
C ASN A 124 14.00 -9.30 0.73
N ASN A 125 14.44 -8.63 -0.34
CA ASN A 125 14.89 -7.25 -0.26
C ASN A 125 13.72 -6.32 0.11
N PHE A 126 12.56 -6.48 -0.53
CA PHE A 126 11.35 -5.73 -0.20
C PHE A 126 10.95 -5.88 1.28
N VAL A 127 10.93 -7.12 1.79
CA VAL A 127 10.53 -7.41 3.18
C VAL A 127 11.53 -6.87 4.20
N ASN A 128 12.83 -6.96 3.93
CA ASN A 128 13.87 -6.68 4.93
C ASN A 128 14.34 -5.22 4.91
N THR A 129 14.51 -4.65 3.73
CA THR A 129 15.01 -3.28 3.55
C THR A 129 13.85 -2.28 3.48
N GLY A 130 12.64 -2.76 3.20
CA GLY A 130 11.55 -1.93 2.73
C GLY A 130 11.78 -1.50 1.28
N TRP A 131 10.80 -0.80 0.72
CA TRP A 131 10.92 -0.18 -0.61
C TRP A 131 10.66 1.31 -0.46
N THR A 132 11.56 2.13 -1.01
CA THR A 132 11.35 3.57 -1.17
C THR A 132 11.50 3.92 -2.65
N PHE A 133 10.39 4.29 -3.28
CA PHE A 133 10.43 4.74 -4.65
C PHE A 133 11.04 6.16 -4.70
N GLY A 134 12.17 6.31 -5.39
CA GLY A 134 12.84 7.61 -5.58
C GLY A 134 14.15 7.80 -4.81
N GLY A 135 14.50 6.92 -3.86
CA GLY A 135 15.80 6.94 -3.17
C GLY A 135 16.90 6.15 -3.89
N ASN A 136 16.52 5.13 -4.67
CA ASN A 136 17.42 4.32 -5.49
C ASN A 136 17.35 4.78 -6.95
N ALA A 137 17.78 6.02 -7.23
CA ALA A 137 17.86 6.54 -8.59
C ALA A 137 18.65 5.60 -9.54
N ASP A 138 19.66 4.90 -9.00
CA ASP A 138 20.50 3.97 -9.75
C ASP A 138 19.81 2.64 -10.13
N ALA A 139 18.79 2.19 -9.39
CA ALA A 139 18.09 0.94 -9.68
C ALA A 139 17.07 1.11 -10.82
N ALA A 140 16.38 2.26 -10.85
CA ALA A 140 15.46 2.61 -11.93
C ALA A 140 16.19 2.81 -13.26
N ALA A 141 17.41 3.36 -13.23
CA ALA A 141 18.24 3.54 -14.43
C ALA A 141 18.72 2.20 -15.03
N LYS A 142 19.05 1.20 -14.20
CA LYS A 142 19.46 -0.14 -14.67
C LYS A 142 18.29 -0.99 -15.20
N ALA A 143 17.06 -0.69 -14.78
CA ALA A 143 15.84 -1.31 -15.30
C ALA A 143 15.36 -0.69 -16.63
N GLY A 144 16.00 0.40 -17.11
CA GLY A 144 15.59 1.18 -18.29
C GLY A 144 15.52 0.42 -19.62
N ASN A 145 15.97 -0.84 -19.68
CA ASN A 145 15.86 -1.69 -20.87
C ASN A 145 14.65 -2.63 -20.88
N LYS A 146 13.79 -2.67 -19.83
CA LYS A 146 12.70 -3.66 -19.70
C LYS A 146 11.32 -3.08 -19.34
N GLY A 147 10.82 -2.15 -20.14
CA GLY A 147 9.38 -2.17 -20.43
C GLY A 147 8.66 -0.84 -20.21
N ALA A 148 8.04 -0.40 -21.30
CA ALA A 148 7.03 0.63 -21.32
C ALA A 148 5.90 0.36 -20.31
N SER A 149 5.43 1.42 -19.66
CA SER A 149 4.22 1.40 -18.84
C SER A 149 3.00 1.07 -19.71
N VAL A 150 2.35 -0.05 -19.42
CA VAL A 150 0.95 -0.28 -19.81
C VAL A 150 0.09 0.25 -18.67
N GLU A 151 -1.11 0.75 -18.96
CA GLU A 151 -2.00 1.39 -17.98
C GLU A 151 -2.13 0.57 -16.68
N GLY A 152 -1.65 1.10 -15.55
CA GLY A 152 -1.74 0.46 -14.24
C GLY A 152 -0.72 -0.64 -13.95
N GLU A 153 0.21 -0.92 -14.87
CA GLU A 153 1.30 -1.90 -14.71
C GLU A 153 2.67 -1.21 -14.72
N LEU A 154 3.47 -1.47 -13.68
CA LEU A 154 4.83 -0.97 -13.59
C LEU A 154 5.81 -2.12 -13.35
N TYR A 155 6.84 -2.21 -14.18
CA TYR A 155 7.91 -3.20 -14.07
C TYR A 155 9.13 -2.55 -13.43
N TYR A 156 9.58 -3.09 -12.29
CA TYR A 156 10.74 -2.60 -11.56
C TYR A 156 11.71 -3.74 -11.28
N GLY A 157 12.69 -3.91 -12.17
CA GLY A 157 13.62 -5.04 -12.10
C GLY A 157 12.86 -6.35 -12.13
N ASP A 158 12.88 -7.09 -11.02
CA ASP A 158 12.23 -8.39 -10.84
C ASP A 158 10.88 -8.30 -10.12
N VAL A 159 10.19 -7.15 -10.18
CA VAL A 159 8.86 -6.96 -9.58
C VAL A 159 7.90 -6.37 -10.60
N THR A 160 6.73 -6.99 -10.75
CA THR A 160 5.59 -6.39 -11.47
C THR A 160 4.61 -5.82 -10.45
N VAL A 161 4.15 -4.58 -10.68
CA VAL A 161 3.24 -3.88 -9.78
C VAL A 161 1.96 -3.53 -10.52
N TYR A 162 0.83 -3.94 -9.95
CA TYR A 162 -0.52 -3.61 -10.40
C TYR A 162 -1.15 -2.62 -9.44
N THR A 163 -1.70 -1.54 -9.99
CA THR A 163 -2.43 -0.53 -9.20
C THR A 163 -3.80 -0.25 -9.79
N PHE A 164 -4.83 -0.25 -8.94
CA PHE A 164 -6.21 -0.01 -9.35
C PHE A 164 -7.05 0.59 -8.22
N THR A 165 -8.19 1.15 -8.57
CA THR A 165 -9.23 1.61 -7.61
C THR A 165 -10.39 0.62 -7.59
N GLU A 166 -11.32 0.77 -6.65
CA GLU A 166 -12.54 -0.05 -6.65
C GLU A 166 -13.33 0.05 -7.96
N ASN A 167 -13.26 1.21 -8.63
CA ASN A 167 -13.96 1.45 -9.89
C ASN A 167 -13.19 0.96 -11.13
N GLY A 168 -12.05 0.28 -10.95
CA GLY A 168 -11.27 -0.33 -12.03
C GLY A 168 -9.80 0.12 -12.13
N LEU A 169 -9.12 -0.41 -13.15
CA LEU A 169 -7.74 -0.11 -13.52
C LEU A 169 -7.66 1.30 -14.11
N ALA A 170 -7.39 2.32 -13.30
CA ALA A 170 -7.39 3.70 -13.80
C ALA A 170 -6.50 4.67 -13.02
N LEU A 171 -5.49 4.20 -12.29
CA LEU A 171 -4.55 5.12 -11.64
C LEU A 171 -3.13 4.84 -12.11
N GLN A 172 -2.55 5.79 -12.85
CA GLN A 172 -1.10 6.00 -12.87
C GLN A 172 -0.71 6.59 -11.50
N ALA A 173 -0.93 5.83 -10.43
CA ALA A 173 -0.41 6.15 -9.11
C ALA A 173 1.10 6.08 -9.26
N THR A 174 1.73 7.23 -9.29
CA THR A 174 3.17 7.27 -9.27
C THR A 174 3.56 6.86 -7.85
N ILE A 175 4.03 5.63 -7.65
CA ILE A 175 4.44 5.08 -6.32
C ILE A 175 5.64 5.87 -5.72
N LYS A 176 6.04 7.00 -6.34
CA LYS A 176 7.08 7.93 -5.84
C LYS A 176 6.73 8.39 -4.44
N GLY A 177 7.68 8.22 -3.52
CA GLY A 177 7.50 8.65 -2.14
C GLY A 177 6.74 7.65 -1.26
N THR A 178 6.45 6.44 -1.74
CA THR A 178 5.90 5.38 -0.89
C THR A 178 7.02 4.60 -0.20
N LYS A 179 6.87 4.41 1.12
CA LYS A 179 7.70 3.57 1.97
C LYS A 179 6.89 2.37 2.46
N PHE A 180 7.51 1.20 2.44
CA PHE A 180 6.95 -0.04 2.99
C PHE A 180 7.84 -0.57 4.11
N TRP A 181 7.25 -1.11 5.19
CA TRP A 181 7.99 -1.74 6.28
C TRP A 181 7.16 -2.79 7.02
N LYS A 182 7.82 -3.73 7.70
CA LYS A 182 7.15 -4.76 8.51
C LYS A 182 6.39 -4.14 9.68
N ASP A 183 5.20 -4.66 9.96
CA ASP A 183 4.46 -4.35 11.16
C ASP A 183 5.00 -5.16 12.35
N SER A 184 5.64 -4.51 13.32
CA SER A 184 6.24 -5.21 14.47
C SER A 184 5.23 -5.79 15.46
N GLU A 185 3.99 -5.31 15.47
CA GLU A 185 2.94 -5.86 16.33
C GLU A 185 2.36 -7.14 15.73
N LEU A 186 2.27 -7.20 14.40
CA LEU A 186 1.62 -8.29 13.68
C LEU A 186 2.55 -9.44 13.25
N ASN A 187 3.86 -9.25 13.22
CA ASN A 187 4.84 -10.32 12.95
C ASN A 187 5.41 -10.85 14.25
#